data_AF-X1NBK6-F1
#
_entry.id   AF-X1NBK6-F1
#
_cell.length_a   1.000
_cell.length_b   1.000
_cell.length_c   1.000
_cell.angle_alpha   90.00
_cell.angle_beta   90.00
_cell.angle_gamma   90.00
#
_symmetry.space_group_name_H-M   'P 1'
#
loop_
_entity.id
_entity.type
_entity.pdbx_description
1 polymer ?
#
loop_
_entity_poly.entity_id
_entity_poly.type
_entity_poly.pdbx_seq_one_letter_code
_entity_poly.pdbx_strand_id
1 'polypeptide(L)'
;NRDESDPVEAVFEPGDVIATEVDLSEGWNLISLPLIPDDSSIDNMLVGTSDSVDKIWMYKAEYADDDIDNNGDGVIDESTEPWLSYAPGAPEDLTDMVDGDGYWIDMIEAETLVVRGVEFVAGPSAPPTYHVVEGWNLIGFKSVTTAPADDYLRSIFEDYAQLFSWS
;
A
#
# COMPACT_ATOMS: atom_id res chain seq x y z
N ASN A 1 11.90 -4.10 -48.22
CA ASN A 1 10.67 -3.49 -47.68
C ASN A 1 10.44 -4.08 -46.32
N ARG A 2 10.33 -3.21 -45.32
CA ARG A 2 10.23 -3.51 -43.89
C ARG A 2 9.09 -4.49 -43.63
N ASP A 3 9.42 -5.55 -42.92
CA ASP A 3 8.46 -6.31 -42.11
C ASP A 3 8.30 -5.47 -40.82
N GLU A 4 7.26 -4.64 -40.80
CA GLU A 4 6.89 -3.88 -39.61
C GLU A 4 6.21 -4.88 -38.68
N SER A 5 6.96 -5.38 -37.70
CA SER A 5 6.38 -6.05 -36.56
C SER A 5 5.46 -5.05 -35.88
N ASP A 6 4.15 -5.24 -36.03
CA ASP A 6 3.14 -4.47 -35.29
C ASP A 6 3.55 -4.45 -33.80
N PRO A 7 3.52 -3.28 -33.12
CA PRO A 7 3.71 -3.25 -31.69
C PRO A 7 2.60 -4.10 -31.07
N VAL A 8 2.98 -5.16 -30.36
CA VAL A 8 2.05 -5.90 -29.50
C VAL A 8 1.72 -4.95 -28.35
N GLU A 9 0.66 -4.17 -28.50
CA GLU A 9 0.07 -3.48 -27.37
C GLU A 9 -0.53 -4.57 -26.46
N ALA A 10 0.08 -4.75 -25.29
CA ALA A 10 -0.53 -5.54 -24.23
C ALA A 10 -1.77 -4.78 -23.76
N VAL A 11 -2.93 -5.15 -24.29
CA VAL A 11 -4.22 -4.73 -23.74
C VAL A 11 -4.41 -5.57 -22.48
N PHE A 12 -4.18 -4.98 -21.32
CA PHE A 12 -4.52 -5.59 -20.05
C PHE A 12 -6.04 -5.49 -19.89
N GLU A 13 -6.74 -6.62 -19.88
CA GLU A 13 -8.17 -6.62 -19.62
C GLU A 13 -8.39 -6.38 -18.12
N PRO A 14 -9.34 -5.53 -17.72
CA PRO A 14 -9.67 -5.34 -16.30
C PRO A 14 -9.94 -6.70 -15.63
N GLY A 15 -9.27 -6.97 -14.51
CA GLY A 15 -9.39 -8.24 -13.78
C GLY A 15 -8.40 -9.34 -14.17
N ASP A 16 -7.49 -9.12 -15.12
CA ASP A 16 -6.38 -10.05 -15.35
C ASP A 16 -5.42 -10.05 -14.15
N VAL A 17 -5.19 -11.25 -13.59
CA VAL A 17 -4.21 -11.43 -12.52
C VAL A 17 -2.81 -11.39 -13.10
N ILE A 18 -2.04 -10.41 -12.67
CA ILE A 18 -0.64 -10.21 -13.03
C ILE A 18 0.26 -10.29 -11.78
N ALA A 19 1.57 -10.28 -12.00
CA ALA A 19 2.56 -10.22 -10.95
C ALA A 19 3.53 -9.07 -11.22
N THR A 20 3.95 -8.39 -10.17
CA THR A 20 4.96 -7.33 -10.26
C THR A 20 5.93 -7.44 -9.09
N GLU A 21 7.14 -6.97 -9.34
CA GLU A 21 8.26 -7.01 -8.41
C GLU A 21 8.47 -5.63 -7.78
N VAL A 22 8.75 -5.61 -6.48
CA VAL A 22 9.15 -4.43 -5.73
C VAL A 22 10.51 -4.74 -5.10
N ASP A 23 11.55 -4.07 -5.58
CA ASP A 23 12.90 -4.25 -5.05
C ASP A 23 13.03 -3.52 -3.70
N LEU A 24 13.39 -4.28 -2.67
CA LEU A 24 13.64 -3.78 -1.31
C LEU A 24 15.13 -3.81 -1.03
N SER A 25 15.68 -2.68 -0.58
CA SER A 25 17.07 -2.58 -0.15
C SER A 25 17.22 -3.02 1.30
N GLU A 26 18.44 -3.37 1.72
CA GLU A 26 18.75 -3.56 3.15
C GLU A 26 18.40 -2.28 3.95
N GLY A 27 17.79 -2.45 5.12
CA GLY A 27 17.26 -1.37 5.95
C GLY A 27 15.83 -0.97 5.62
N TRP A 28 15.46 0.27 5.99
CA TRP A 28 14.10 0.77 5.85
C TRP A 28 13.73 1.14 4.41
N ASN A 29 12.63 0.56 3.93
CA ASN A 29 11.99 0.87 2.67
C ASN A 29 10.56 1.39 2.95
N LEU A 30 10.17 2.50 2.32
CA LEU A 30 8.77 2.93 2.29
C LEU A 30 8.16 2.51 0.96
N ILE A 31 7.17 1.63 1.02
CA ILE A 31 6.49 1.10 -0.17
C ILE A 31 4.98 1.22 -0.07
N SER A 32 4.33 1.02 -1.21
CA SER A 32 2.91 0.73 -1.33
C SER A 32 2.71 -0.38 -2.35
N LEU A 33 1.57 -1.06 -2.27
CA LEU A 33 1.30 -2.15 -3.20
C LEU A 33 0.88 -1.60 -4.58
N PRO A 34 1.57 -2.00 -5.66
CA PRO A 34 1.24 -1.55 -7.03
C PRO A 34 0.00 -2.23 -7.61
N LEU A 35 -0.47 -3.34 -7.03
CA LEU A 35 -1.64 -4.11 -7.45
C LEU A 35 -2.60 -4.29 -6.27
N ILE A 36 -3.87 -4.53 -6.56
CA ILE A 36 -4.85 -5.09 -5.60
C ILE A 36 -4.48 -6.56 -5.42
N PRO A 37 -3.98 -6.99 -4.25
CA PRO A 37 -3.59 -8.39 -4.06
C PRO A 37 -4.78 -9.33 -4.26
N ASP A 38 -4.53 -10.50 -4.87
CA ASP A 38 -5.53 -11.58 -4.90
C ASP A 38 -5.71 -12.23 -3.52
N ASP A 39 -4.65 -12.21 -2.70
CA ASP A 39 -4.63 -12.57 -1.29
C ASP A 39 -3.84 -11.51 -0.51
N SER A 40 -4.52 -10.81 0.40
CA SER A 40 -3.92 -9.72 1.19
C SER A 40 -3.17 -10.21 2.43
N SER A 41 -3.27 -11.48 2.80
CA SER A 41 -2.67 -11.95 4.06
C SER A 41 -1.15 -11.75 4.05
N ILE A 42 -0.61 -11.21 5.14
CA ILE A 42 0.81 -10.88 5.25
C ILE A 42 1.70 -12.12 5.05
N ASP A 43 1.24 -13.28 5.51
CA ASP A 43 1.90 -14.56 5.29
C ASP A 43 2.06 -14.89 3.80
N ASN A 44 1.02 -14.68 2.99
CA ASN A 44 1.08 -14.93 1.54
C ASN A 44 1.89 -13.84 0.81
N MET A 45 1.77 -12.59 1.27
CA MET A 45 2.49 -11.46 0.70
C MET A 45 4.01 -11.59 0.89
N LEU A 46 4.45 -12.13 2.04
CA LEU A 46 5.88 -12.30 2.37
C LEU A 46 6.44 -13.69 2.03
N VAL A 47 5.71 -14.50 1.25
CA VAL A 47 6.21 -15.81 0.82
C VAL A 47 7.55 -15.64 0.09
N GLY A 48 8.58 -16.28 0.63
CA GLY A 48 9.92 -16.27 0.05
C GLY A 48 10.78 -15.07 0.44
N THR A 49 10.23 -14.05 1.10
CA THR A 49 10.98 -12.87 1.59
C THR A 49 10.93 -12.71 3.11
N SER A 50 10.12 -13.52 3.81
CA SER A 50 9.92 -13.43 5.27
C SER A 50 11.20 -13.55 6.08
N ASP A 51 12.17 -14.34 5.62
CA ASP A 51 13.46 -14.55 6.31
C ASP A 51 14.36 -13.30 6.23
N SER A 52 14.10 -12.41 5.26
CA SER A 52 14.84 -11.17 5.03
C SER A 52 14.14 -9.95 5.64
N VAL A 53 12.95 -10.11 6.22
CA VAL A 53 12.19 -9.04 6.89
C VAL A 53 12.49 -9.03 8.39
N ASP A 54 12.91 -7.89 8.94
CA ASP A 54 13.03 -7.70 10.40
C ASP A 54 11.69 -7.22 10.97
N LYS A 55 11.11 -6.19 10.37
CA LYS A 55 9.89 -5.56 10.87
C LYS A 55 9.11 -4.82 9.79
N ILE A 56 7.78 -4.85 9.90
CA ILE A 56 6.88 -4.03 9.09
C ILE A 56 6.04 -3.15 10.01
N TRP A 57 5.87 -1.89 9.61
CA TRP A 57 4.91 -0.96 10.20
C TRP A 57 3.96 -0.43 9.14
N MET A 58 2.72 -0.22 9.57
CA MET A 58 1.73 0.52 8.82
C MET A 58 0.96 1.43 9.77
N TYR A 59 0.54 2.58 9.27
CA TYR A 59 -0.22 3.56 10.03
C TYR A 59 -1.65 3.65 9.49
N LYS A 60 -2.62 3.24 10.31
CA LYS A 60 -4.05 3.40 10.04
C LYS A 60 -4.55 4.69 10.67
N ALA A 61 -4.74 5.72 9.85
CA ALA A 61 -5.21 7.02 10.31
C ALA A 61 -6.63 6.96 10.91
N GLU A 62 -7.49 6.05 10.42
CA GLU A 62 -8.84 5.81 10.97
C GLU A 62 -8.84 5.39 12.44
N TYR A 63 -7.71 4.86 12.93
CA TYR A 63 -7.52 4.43 14.31
C TYR A 63 -6.93 5.53 15.19
N ALA A 64 -6.43 6.62 14.59
CA ALA A 64 -5.76 7.71 15.28
C ALA A 64 -6.73 8.78 15.80
N ASP A 65 -8.05 8.52 15.72
CA ASP A 65 -9.06 9.44 16.22
C ASP A 65 -8.93 9.58 17.75
N ASP A 66 -8.50 10.75 18.19
CA ASP A 66 -8.45 11.17 19.60
C ASP A 66 -9.85 11.67 20.06
N ASP A 67 -10.80 11.81 19.12
CA ASP A 67 -12.23 12.11 19.35
C ASP A 67 -13.04 10.81 19.37
N ILE A 68 -12.58 9.88 20.20
CA ILE A 68 -13.39 8.77 20.68
C ILE A 68 -14.45 9.33 21.63
N ASP A 69 -15.43 9.96 21.02
CA ASP A 69 -16.70 10.31 21.61
C ASP A 69 -17.78 10.23 20.52
N ASN A 70 -17.70 9.22 19.66
CA ASN A 70 -18.73 8.92 18.65
C ASN A 70 -20.09 8.50 19.27
N ASN A 71 -20.20 8.50 20.61
CA ASN A 71 -21.40 8.25 21.39
C ASN A 71 -21.90 9.52 22.11
N GLY A 72 -21.08 10.57 22.20
CA GLY A 72 -21.29 11.76 23.03
C GLY A 72 -21.42 11.44 24.53
N ASP A 73 -20.77 10.39 25.02
CA ASP A 73 -20.90 9.91 26.41
C ASP A 73 -19.71 10.28 27.31
N GLY A 74 -18.66 10.91 26.77
CA GLY A 74 -17.48 11.33 27.50
C GLY A 74 -16.55 10.19 27.88
N VAL A 75 -16.69 9.02 27.24
CA VAL A 75 -15.85 7.85 27.48
C VAL A 75 -14.83 7.71 26.36
N ILE A 76 -13.58 8.04 26.68
CA ILE A 76 -12.43 7.61 25.88
C ILE A 76 -12.36 6.07 25.84
N ASP A 77 -12.84 5.48 24.75
CA ASP A 77 -12.45 4.14 24.32
C ASP A 77 -10.95 4.20 23.99
N GLU A 78 -10.06 3.54 24.74
CA GLU A 78 -8.63 3.49 24.37
C GLU A 78 -8.36 2.55 23.18
N SER A 79 -9.37 2.24 22.35
CA SER A 79 -9.28 1.14 21.40
C SER A 79 -9.25 1.58 19.94
N THR A 80 -8.05 1.97 19.52
CA THR A 80 -7.35 1.35 18.38
C THR A 80 -5.95 1.96 18.28
N GLU A 81 -4.90 1.15 18.44
CA GLU A 81 -3.52 1.61 18.20
C GLU A 81 -3.35 1.88 16.68
N PRO A 82 -3.06 3.12 16.25
CA PRO A 82 -2.97 3.44 14.83
C PRO A 82 -1.74 2.85 14.15
N TRP A 83 -0.70 2.52 14.92
CA TRP A 83 0.47 1.83 14.39
C TRP A 83 0.32 0.32 14.50
N LEU A 84 0.10 -0.34 13.37
CA LEU A 84 0.09 -1.79 13.28
C LEU A 84 1.47 -2.30 12.89
N SER A 85 1.88 -3.44 13.43
CA SER A 85 3.19 -4.02 13.15
C SER A 85 3.17 -5.53 12.94
N TYR A 86 4.16 -5.99 12.17
CA TYR A 86 4.49 -7.39 11.95
C TYR A 86 5.99 -7.59 12.15
N ALA A 87 6.38 -8.69 12.79
CA ALA A 87 7.76 -9.15 12.87
C ALA A 87 7.79 -10.69 12.97
N PRO A 88 8.64 -11.39 12.20
CA PRO A 88 8.68 -12.85 12.22
C PRO A 88 8.88 -13.42 13.63
N GLY A 89 7.94 -14.25 14.07
CA GLY A 89 8.00 -14.93 15.38
C GLY A 89 7.61 -14.07 16.60
N ALA A 90 7.11 -12.84 16.38
CA ALA A 90 6.51 -12.01 17.42
C ALA A 90 4.98 -11.98 17.29
N PRO A 91 4.23 -11.55 18.32
CA PRO A 91 2.84 -11.17 18.16
C PRO A 91 2.71 -10.06 17.11
N GLU A 92 1.71 -10.18 16.23
CA GLU A 92 1.45 -9.24 15.14
C GLU A 92 0.04 -8.66 15.27
N ASP A 93 -0.06 -7.37 14.97
CA ASP A 93 -1.34 -6.66 14.84
C ASP A 93 -1.63 -6.30 13.36
N LEU A 94 -0.60 -6.37 12.52
CA LEU A 94 -0.70 -6.24 11.06
C LEU A 94 -0.81 -7.64 10.43
N THR A 95 -2.02 -8.02 10.02
CA THR A 95 -2.31 -9.34 9.42
C THR A 95 -2.49 -9.30 7.90
N ASP A 96 -2.72 -8.11 7.34
CA ASP A 96 -3.02 -7.91 5.92
C ASP A 96 -2.21 -6.75 5.34
N MET A 97 -1.72 -6.94 4.11
CA MET A 97 -1.18 -5.89 3.26
C MET A 97 -2.13 -5.68 2.07
N VAL A 98 -2.71 -4.49 1.97
CA VAL A 98 -3.72 -4.12 0.96
C VAL A 98 -3.24 -2.95 0.12
N ASP A 99 -3.81 -2.78 -1.08
CA ASP A 99 -3.53 -1.60 -1.88
C ASP A 99 -4.13 -0.33 -1.26
N GLY A 100 -3.47 0.80 -1.48
CA GLY A 100 -3.87 2.09 -0.89
C GLY A 100 -3.18 2.43 0.42
N ASP A 101 -2.71 1.43 1.16
CA ASP A 101 -1.93 1.63 2.38
C ASP A 101 -0.44 1.81 2.06
N GLY A 102 0.26 2.56 2.92
CA GLY A 102 1.72 2.63 2.91
C GLY A 102 2.35 1.75 4.00
N TYR A 103 3.49 1.15 3.68
CA TYR A 103 4.22 0.22 4.56
C TYR A 103 5.67 0.65 4.69
N TRP A 104 6.15 0.71 5.94
CA TRP A 104 7.57 0.75 6.24
C TRP A 104 8.07 -0.67 6.49
N ILE A 105 8.96 -1.17 5.64
CA ILE A 105 9.55 -2.51 5.76
C ILE A 105 11.05 -2.35 6.05
N ASP A 106 11.48 -2.83 7.22
CA ASP A 106 12.89 -2.96 7.58
C ASP A 106 13.40 -4.33 7.13
N MET A 107 14.37 -4.33 6.24
CA MET A 107 14.96 -5.53 5.66
C MET A 107 16.32 -5.84 6.30
N ILE A 108 16.51 -7.10 6.69
CA ILE A 108 17.80 -7.64 7.16
C ILE A 108 18.79 -7.72 5.99
N GLU A 109 18.31 -8.11 4.80
CA GLU A 109 19.07 -8.16 3.56
C GLU A 109 18.18 -7.72 2.39
N ALA A 110 18.76 -7.17 1.34
CA ALA A 110 18.01 -6.74 0.16
C ALA A 110 17.34 -7.94 -0.55
N GLU A 111 16.06 -7.78 -0.90
CA GLU A 111 15.29 -8.82 -1.59
C GLU A 111 14.14 -8.23 -2.42
N THR A 112 13.57 -9.01 -3.31
CA THR A 112 12.46 -8.59 -4.18
C THR A 112 11.14 -9.16 -3.66
N LEU A 113 10.21 -8.28 -3.30
CA LEU A 113 8.84 -8.62 -2.95
C LEU A 113 8.01 -8.82 -4.22
N VAL A 114 7.34 -9.98 -4.35
CA VAL A 114 6.47 -10.28 -5.50
C VAL A 114 5.02 -10.06 -5.11
N VAL A 115 4.38 -9.05 -5.70
CA VAL A 115 2.96 -8.76 -5.51
C VAL A 115 2.16 -9.36 -6.67
N ARG A 116 1.21 -10.23 -6.37
CA ARG A 116 0.30 -10.85 -7.35
C ARG A 116 -1.11 -10.33 -7.14
N GLY A 117 -1.80 -9.99 -8.22
CA GLY A 117 -3.08 -9.31 -8.10
C GLY A 117 -3.57 -8.69 -9.39
N VAL A 118 -4.54 -7.79 -9.28
CA VAL A 118 -5.13 -7.08 -10.43
C VAL A 118 -4.82 -5.58 -10.33
N GLU A 119 -4.63 -4.92 -11.48
CA GLU A 119 -4.41 -3.47 -11.51
C GLU A 119 -5.69 -2.70 -11.12
N PHE A 120 -6.82 -3.11 -11.70
CA PHE A 120 -8.16 -2.56 -11.43
C PHE A 120 -9.21 -3.68 -11.47
N VAL A 121 -10.24 -3.57 -10.62
CA VAL A 121 -11.39 -4.49 -10.63
C VAL A 121 -12.30 -4.16 -11.82
N ALA A 122 -12.68 -5.16 -12.61
CA ALA A 122 -13.58 -4.99 -13.75
C ALA A 122 -15.01 -4.61 -13.30
N GLY A 123 -15.55 -3.49 -13.81
CA GLY A 123 -16.93 -3.08 -13.57
C GLY A 123 -17.15 -1.56 -13.76
N PRO A 124 -18.38 -1.05 -13.61
CA PRO A 124 -18.66 0.39 -13.59
C PRO A 124 -18.16 1.09 -12.30
N SER A 125 -17.28 0.45 -11.54
CA SER A 125 -16.65 1.03 -10.38
C SER A 125 -15.64 2.07 -10.82
N ALA A 126 -15.81 3.29 -10.29
CA ALA A 126 -14.82 4.35 -10.33
C ALA A 126 -13.41 3.82 -9.95
N PRO A 127 -12.32 4.52 -10.30
CA PRO A 127 -11.00 4.23 -9.74
C PRO A 127 -11.09 4.03 -8.21
N PRO A 128 -10.23 3.19 -7.62
CA PRO A 128 -10.28 2.92 -6.18
C PRO A 128 -10.26 4.24 -5.40
N THR A 129 -11.26 4.40 -4.52
CA THR A 129 -11.33 5.54 -3.60
C THR A 129 -10.64 5.15 -2.31
N TYR A 130 -9.62 5.88 -1.92
CA TYR A 130 -8.95 5.72 -0.63
C TYR A 130 -9.50 6.77 0.34
N HIS A 131 -9.98 6.31 1.49
CA HIS A 131 -10.45 7.20 2.53
C HIS A 131 -9.26 7.90 3.21
N VAL A 132 -9.38 9.20 3.40
CA VAL A 132 -8.44 10.01 4.17
C VAL A 132 -9.19 10.70 5.28
N VAL A 133 -8.58 10.79 6.45
CA VAL A 133 -9.16 11.47 7.62
C VAL A 133 -8.39 12.76 7.92
N GLU A 134 -8.97 13.63 8.76
CA GLU A 134 -8.26 14.82 9.23
C GLU A 134 -7.05 14.40 10.07
N GLY A 135 -5.86 14.92 9.74
CA GLY A 135 -4.61 14.56 10.40
C GLY A 135 -3.60 13.88 9.48
N TRP A 136 -2.67 13.11 10.06
CA TRP A 136 -1.67 12.36 9.30
C TRP A 136 -2.33 11.18 8.59
N ASN A 137 -1.96 10.91 7.34
CA ASN A 137 -2.37 9.72 6.60
C ASN A 137 -1.12 9.12 5.93
N LEU A 138 -0.94 7.80 5.97
CA LEU A 138 0.13 7.08 5.28
C LEU A 138 -0.47 6.34 4.09
N ILE A 139 -0.55 7.02 2.95
CA ILE A 139 -1.26 6.53 1.76
C ILE A 139 -0.24 6.06 0.74
N GLY A 140 -0.53 4.91 0.15
CA GLY A 140 0.26 4.34 -0.92
C GLY A 140 0.08 5.03 -2.27
N PHE A 141 1.16 5.11 -3.04
CA PHE A 141 1.12 5.46 -4.45
C PHE A 141 0.85 4.20 -5.28
N LYS A 142 -0.34 4.08 -5.85
CA LYS A 142 -0.71 2.93 -6.68
C LYS A 142 -0.56 3.27 -8.15
N SER A 143 0.59 2.93 -8.71
CA SER A 143 0.80 2.95 -10.16
C SER A 143 1.91 1.99 -10.55
N VAL A 144 1.70 1.26 -11.65
CA VAL A 144 2.75 0.48 -12.34
C VAL A 144 3.64 1.34 -13.23
N THR A 145 3.33 2.64 -13.35
CA THR A 145 4.14 3.63 -14.05
C THR A 145 4.60 4.72 -13.08
N THR A 146 5.88 5.08 -13.12
CA THR A 146 6.41 6.20 -12.33
C THR A 146 5.68 7.48 -12.71
N ALA A 147 4.92 8.07 -11.79
CA ALA A 147 4.34 9.40 -11.95
C ALA A 147 4.85 10.33 -10.84
N PRO A 148 5.03 11.63 -11.12
CA PRO A 148 5.31 12.61 -10.08
C PRO A 148 4.19 12.58 -9.03
N ALA A 149 4.54 12.60 -7.74
CA ALA A 149 3.56 12.60 -6.65
C ALA A 149 2.50 13.72 -6.78
N ASP A 150 2.92 14.87 -7.30
CA ASP A 150 2.05 16.03 -7.57
C ASP A 150 0.95 15.73 -8.60
N ASP A 151 1.22 14.92 -9.63
CA ASP A 151 0.24 14.59 -10.67
C ASP A 151 -0.81 13.59 -10.18
N TYR A 152 -0.43 12.70 -9.26
CA TYR A 152 -1.31 11.66 -8.70
C TYR A 152 -2.21 12.18 -7.58
N LEU A 153 -1.72 13.11 -6.76
CA LEU A 153 -2.49 13.73 -5.67
C LEU A 153 -3.29 14.97 -6.11
N ARG A 154 -3.37 15.25 -7.42
CA ARG A 154 -4.04 16.45 -7.97
C ARG A 154 -5.49 16.63 -7.51
N SER A 155 -6.20 15.55 -7.18
CA SER A 155 -7.60 15.61 -6.74
C SER A 155 -7.77 16.09 -5.29
N ILE A 156 -6.70 16.10 -4.49
CA ILE A 156 -6.70 16.56 -3.08
C ILE A 156 -5.69 17.71 -2.86
N PHE A 157 -5.21 18.34 -3.94
CA PHE A 157 -4.12 19.32 -3.93
C PHE A 157 -4.38 20.56 -3.06
N GLU A 158 -5.65 20.90 -2.82
CA GLU A 158 -6.02 22.03 -1.97
C GLU A 158 -6.19 21.65 -0.48
N ASP A 159 -6.13 20.36 -0.14
CA ASP A 159 -6.53 19.81 1.18
C ASP A 159 -5.37 19.23 2.02
N TYR A 160 -4.12 19.18 1.52
CA TYR A 160 -2.98 18.68 2.31
C TYR A 160 -1.99 19.79 2.71
N ALA A 161 -1.51 19.72 3.97
CA ALA A 161 -0.57 20.69 4.51
C ALA A 161 0.90 20.37 4.20
N GLN A 162 1.27 19.09 4.05
CA GLN A 162 2.65 18.64 3.82
C GLN A 162 2.66 17.31 3.04
N LEU A 163 3.62 17.16 2.13
CA LEU A 163 3.88 15.94 1.35
C LEU A 163 5.33 15.51 1.59
N PHE A 164 5.53 14.30 2.11
CA PHE A 164 6.86 13.70 2.24
C PHE A 164 7.02 12.64 1.15
N SER A 165 8.01 12.84 0.27
CA SER A 165 8.46 11.83 -0.69
C SER A 165 9.93 11.53 -0.40
N TRP A 166 10.33 10.28 -0.64
CA TRP A 166 11.72 9.86 -0.51
C TRP A 166 12.25 9.46 -1.90
N SER A 167 13.49 9.85 -2.20
CA SER A 167 14.14 9.74 -3.51
C SER A 167 15.44 8.97 -3.45
#